data_AF-A0A7S7NTJ0-F1
#
_entry.id   AF-A0A7S7NTJ0-F1
#
_cell.length_a   1.000
_cell.length_b   1.000
_cell.length_c   1.000
_cell.angle_alpha   90.00
_cell.angle_beta   90.00
_cell.angle_gamma   90.00
#
_symmetry.space_group_name_H-M   'P 1'
#
loop_
_entity.id
_entity.type
_entity.pdbx_description
1 polymer ?
#
loop_
_entity_poly.entity_id
_entity_poly.type
_entity_poly.pdbx_seq_one_letter_code
_entity_poly.pdbx_strand_id
1 'polypeptide(L)'
;MRRIARCWLGFLIGMCGLGAQPSTAPTNLGQMWKVHQWILPAADLDGRWSRIGNTNTFNVDYTNKITKLPVTSKVTVVSKSGSKIVISIPGSNAKLIGNIGMDGRSIRGTMDPCPAGSTCGWTAQTDMEPPKAEVARKAAATRPLSMDDLGTNWRVHDFTNEGYDYYGTWKLPKPGFDAIEFSYKNKSDGAVAKGSFVLGPLSGRVLLIFHQGRRKYMRGTVQADGKTIKGTADWCRNPTLCGWEATVVN
;
A
#
# COMPACT_ATOMS: atom_id res chain seq x y z
N MET A 1 -55.92 55.84 9.32
CA MET A 1 -54.59 56.21 9.87
C MET A 1 -53.52 55.73 8.90
N ARG A 2 -52.60 56.63 8.50
CA ARG A 2 -51.17 56.48 8.12
C ARG A 2 -50.73 55.15 7.46
N ARG A 3 -49.90 55.06 6.41
CA ARG A 3 -49.13 55.97 5.53
C ARG A 3 -48.57 55.09 4.37
N ILE A 4 -48.62 55.62 3.15
CA ILE A 4 -47.52 55.81 2.17
C ILE A 4 -46.66 54.61 1.71
N ALA A 5 -46.62 54.49 0.38
CA ALA A 5 -45.75 53.73 -0.53
C ALA A 5 -44.23 53.84 -0.30
N ARG A 6 -43.47 52.87 -0.87
CA ARG A 6 -42.35 53.13 -1.80
C ARG A 6 -41.73 51.84 -2.33
N CYS A 7 -41.66 51.74 -3.65
CA CYS A 7 -40.67 50.93 -4.37
C CYS A 7 -39.25 51.33 -3.95
N TRP A 8 -38.33 50.38 -3.89
CA TRP A 8 -36.94 50.56 -4.32
C TRP A 8 -36.36 49.23 -4.85
N LEU A 9 -35.93 49.30 -6.11
CA LEU A 9 -34.96 48.41 -6.73
C LEU A 9 -33.61 48.62 -6.01
N GLY A 10 -32.90 47.55 -5.66
CA GLY A 10 -31.58 47.65 -5.02
C GLY A 10 -30.78 46.35 -5.15
N PHE A 11 -29.57 46.50 -5.65
CA PHE A 11 -28.69 45.53 -6.28
C PHE A 11 -27.74 44.83 -5.27
N LEU A 12 -27.29 43.62 -5.63
CA LEU A 12 -26.02 42.95 -5.25
C LEU A 12 -25.80 42.30 -3.86
N ILE A 13 -24.93 41.28 -3.92
CA ILE A 13 -24.30 40.45 -2.86
C ILE A 13 -25.21 39.31 -2.39
N GLY A 14 -24.85 38.04 -2.48
CA GLY A 14 -23.56 37.39 -2.64
C GLY A 14 -23.63 36.08 -1.85
N MET A 15 -23.07 35.02 -2.43
CA MET A 15 -22.60 33.79 -1.78
C MET A 15 -23.32 33.36 -0.48
N CYS A 16 -24.22 32.38 -0.56
CA CYS A 16 -24.40 31.40 0.50
C CYS A 16 -25.03 30.13 -0.07
N GLY A 17 -24.18 29.14 -0.28
CA GLY A 17 -24.57 27.83 -0.79
C GLY A 17 -23.37 26.95 -1.07
N LEU A 18 -22.25 27.15 -0.35
CA LEU A 18 -21.28 26.08 -0.14
C LEU A 18 -22.00 25.02 0.69
N GLY A 19 -22.73 24.14 -0.01
CA GLY A 19 -23.07 22.85 0.52
C GLY A 19 -21.75 22.20 0.89
N ALA A 20 -21.49 22.09 2.19
CA ALA A 20 -20.38 21.32 2.71
C ALA A 20 -20.55 19.88 2.20
N GLN A 21 -19.85 19.54 1.13
CA GLN A 21 -19.70 18.17 0.69
C GLN A 21 -19.16 17.38 1.89
N PRO A 22 -19.80 16.27 2.30
CA PRO A 22 -19.23 15.40 3.32
C PRO A 22 -17.87 14.95 2.80
N SER A 23 -16.81 15.39 3.49
CA SER A 23 -15.44 15.07 3.11
C SER A 23 -15.28 13.55 3.19
N THR A 24 -15.02 12.95 2.04
CA THR A 24 -14.73 11.52 1.92
C THR A 24 -13.56 11.18 2.84
N ALA A 25 -13.75 10.14 3.65
CA ALA A 25 -12.69 9.47 4.39
C ALA A 25 -11.45 9.27 3.50
N PRO A 26 -10.21 9.28 4.05
CA PRO A 26 -9.00 9.13 3.27
C PRO A 26 -9.09 7.79 2.56
N THR A 27 -8.76 7.79 1.29
CA THR A 27 -8.98 6.67 0.39
C THR A 27 -8.08 5.47 0.68
N ASN A 28 -7.07 5.59 1.55
CA ASN A 28 -6.23 4.45 1.95
C ASN A 28 -5.62 4.60 3.36
N LEU A 29 -6.15 3.86 4.34
CA LEU A 29 -5.57 3.74 5.69
C LEU A 29 -4.49 2.65 5.77
N GLY A 30 -3.96 2.17 4.64
CA GLY A 30 -3.00 1.06 4.63
C GLY A 30 -3.65 -0.29 4.91
N GLN A 31 -2.84 -1.35 4.76
CA GLN A 31 -3.32 -2.74 4.78
C GLN A 31 -3.20 -3.40 6.16
N MET A 32 -2.18 -3.03 6.93
CA MET A 32 -1.83 -3.70 8.19
C MET A 32 -1.52 -2.71 9.29
N TRP A 33 -2.04 -2.96 10.48
CA TRP A 33 -1.78 -2.16 11.68
C TRP A 33 -1.41 -3.06 12.85
N LYS A 34 -0.39 -2.67 13.61
CA LYS A 34 -0.15 -3.14 14.97
C LYS A 34 -1.00 -2.32 15.90
N VAL A 35 -1.80 -2.98 16.74
CA VAL A 35 -2.79 -2.31 17.59
C VAL A 35 -2.66 -2.82 19.00
N HIS A 36 -2.66 -1.88 19.93
CA HIS A 36 -2.71 -2.12 21.37
C HIS A 36 -3.96 -1.43 21.92
N GLN A 37 -4.78 -2.16 22.68
CA GLN A 37 -5.96 -1.64 23.35
C GLN A 37 -5.90 -1.97 24.83
N TRP A 38 -6.06 -0.98 25.68
CA TRP A 38 -6.21 -1.17 27.12
C TRP A 38 -7.61 -0.69 27.47
N ILE A 39 -8.53 -1.64 27.59
CA ILE A 39 -9.94 -1.39 27.82
C ILE A 39 -10.29 -2.19 29.07
N LEU A 40 -10.34 -1.51 30.22
CA LEU A 40 -10.69 -2.08 31.53
C LEU A 40 -9.60 -2.97 32.16
N PRO A 41 -9.61 -3.17 33.49
CA PRO A 41 -8.60 -3.96 34.20
C PRO A 41 -8.51 -5.45 33.78
N ALA A 42 -9.43 -5.95 32.95
CA ALA A 42 -9.48 -7.34 32.50
C ALA A 42 -9.08 -7.58 31.03
N ALA A 43 -8.87 -6.51 30.24
CA ALA A 43 -8.49 -6.66 28.84
C ALA A 43 -7.42 -5.62 28.43
N ASP A 44 -6.18 -6.11 28.39
CA ASP A 44 -5.07 -5.53 27.64
C ASP A 44 -4.89 -6.41 26.40
N LEU A 45 -5.20 -5.88 25.23
CA LEU A 45 -5.21 -6.59 23.96
C LEU A 45 -4.08 -6.07 23.07
N ASP A 46 -3.24 -6.98 22.61
CA ASP A 46 -2.23 -6.71 21.59
C ASP A 46 -2.50 -7.55 20.35
N GLY A 47 -2.29 -6.96 19.19
CA GLY A 47 -2.33 -7.74 17.96
C GLY A 47 -2.37 -6.90 16.70
N ARG A 48 -3.08 -7.41 15.69
CA ARG A 48 -3.02 -6.90 14.33
C ARG A 48 -4.38 -6.70 13.72
N TRP A 49 -4.50 -5.62 12.96
CA TRP A 49 -5.64 -5.39 12.09
C TRP A 49 -5.21 -5.54 10.64
N SER A 50 -5.96 -6.34 9.88
CA SER A 50 -5.74 -6.56 8.44
C SER A 50 -6.94 -6.11 7.63
N ARG A 51 -6.71 -5.24 6.64
CA ARG A 51 -7.79 -4.68 5.83
C ARG A 51 -8.41 -5.75 4.93
N ILE A 52 -9.74 -5.79 4.86
CA ILE A 52 -10.46 -6.71 3.98
C ILE A 52 -10.57 -6.08 2.59
N GLY A 53 -9.69 -6.47 1.67
CA GLY A 53 -9.63 -5.96 0.31
C GLY A 53 -9.55 -4.42 0.27
N ASN A 54 -10.42 -3.79 -0.52
CA ASN A 54 -10.50 -2.33 -0.63
C ASN A 54 -11.62 -1.71 0.25
N THR A 55 -12.06 -2.42 1.29
CA THR A 55 -13.15 -1.94 2.17
C THR A 55 -12.64 -1.10 3.33
N ASN A 56 -13.55 -0.51 4.10
CA ASN A 56 -13.23 0.15 5.37
C ASN A 56 -13.28 -0.79 6.58
N THR A 57 -13.31 -2.10 6.32
CA THR A 57 -13.41 -3.15 7.33
C THR A 57 -12.05 -3.83 7.51
N PHE A 58 -11.74 -4.16 8.77
CA PHE A 58 -10.52 -4.86 9.15
C PHE A 58 -10.87 -6.13 9.93
N ASN A 59 -10.19 -7.24 9.64
CA ASN A 59 -10.14 -8.37 10.56
C ASN A 59 -9.21 -7.99 11.72
N VAL A 60 -9.59 -8.39 12.92
CA VAL A 60 -8.87 -8.10 14.16
C VAL A 60 -8.43 -9.42 14.77
N ASP A 61 -7.12 -9.58 14.92
CA ASP A 61 -6.51 -10.73 15.56
C ASP A 61 -5.74 -10.24 16.79
N TYR A 62 -6.30 -10.46 17.97
CA TYR A 62 -5.73 -10.07 19.25
C TYR A 62 -5.29 -11.26 20.09
N THR A 63 -4.37 -10.98 21.01
CA THR A 63 -4.08 -11.80 22.17
C THR A 63 -4.37 -10.96 23.41
N ASN A 64 -5.21 -11.47 24.31
CA ASN A 64 -5.39 -10.85 25.62
C ASN A 64 -4.12 -11.12 26.45
N LYS A 65 -3.41 -10.06 26.85
CA LYS A 65 -2.17 -10.17 27.62
C LYS A 65 -2.35 -10.79 29.00
N ILE A 66 -3.53 -10.67 29.60
CA ILE A 66 -3.84 -11.20 30.92
C ILE A 66 -4.17 -12.69 30.82
N THR A 67 -5.13 -13.06 29.97
CA THR A 67 -5.61 -14.44 29.87
C THR A 67 -4.83 -15.31 28.88
N LYS A 68 -3.98 -14.69 28.04
CA LYS A 68 -3.25 -15.32 26.92
C LYS A 68 -4.14 -15.96 25.85
N LEU A 69 -5.45 -15.72 25.89
CA LEU A 69 -6.38 -16.27 24.91
C LEU A 69 -6.44 -15.39 23.64
N PRO A 70 -6.55 -16.02 22.46
CA PRO A 70 -6.76 -15.28 21.22
C PRO A 70 -8.19 -14.70 21.20
N VAL A 71 -8.31 -13.51 20.61
CA VAL A 71 -9.59 -12.84 20.37
C VAL A 71 -9.63 -12.42 18.90
N THR A 72 -10.51 -13.03 18.12
CA THR A 72 -10.73 -12.69 16.72
C THR A 72 -12.03 -11.93 16.55
N SER A 73 -12.00 -10.81 15.83
CA SER A 73 -13.19 -9.98 15.58
C SER A 73 -13.05 -9.22 14.25
N LYS A 74 -13.96 -8.26 14.02
CA LYS A 74 -13.87 -7.30 12.92
C LYS A 74 -14.07 -5.90 13.47
N VAL A 75 -13.60 -4.89 12.75
CA VAL A 75 -13.93 -3.49 13.01
C VAL A 75 -14.12 -2.74 11.69
N THR A 76 -14.94 -1.69 11.71
CA THR A 76 -15.24 -0.92 10.50
C THR A 76 -15.01 0.57 10.76
N VAL A 77 -14.25 1.22 9.89
CA VAL A 77 -14.13 2.67 9.88
C VAL A 77 -15.42 3.26 9.33
N VAL A 78 -16.20 3.91 10.20
CA VAL A 78 -17.51 4.46 9.87
C VAL A 78 -17.48 5.97 9.59
N SER A 79 -16.45 6.65 10.07
CA SER A 79 -16.25 8.07 9.76
C SER A 79 -14.77 8.43 9.79
N LYS A 80 -14.35 9.29 8.87
CA LYS A 80 -13.14 10.08 9.03
C LYS A 80 -13.36 11.49 8.51
N SER A 81 -13.02 12.47 9.35
CA SER A 81 -13.01 13.89 9.01
C SER A 81 -11.70 14.50 9.48
N GLY A 82 -10.92 15.06 8.55
CA GLY A 82 -9.58 15.54 8.85
C GLY A 82 -8.69 14.43 9.41
N SER A 83 -8.08 14.67 10.58
CA SER A 83 -7.29 13.70 11.35
C SER A 83 -8.15 12.77 12.23
N LYS A 84 -9.42 13.09 12.47
CA LYS A 84 -10.29 12.31 13.36
C LYS A 84 -10.86 11.09 12.64
N ILE A 85 -10.83 9.93 13.30
CA ILE A 85 -11.40 8.66 12.84
C ILE A 85 -12.36 8.09 13.88
N VAL A 86 -13.44 7.47 13.40
CA VAL A 86 -14.41 6.74 14.23
C VAL A 86 -14.55 5.33 13.66
N ILE A 87 -14.40 4.35 14.53
CA ILE A 87 -14.44 2.92 14.21
C ILE A 87 -15.54 2.26 15.03
N SER A 88 -16.37 1.46 14.37
CA SER A 88 -17.41 0.65 14.98
C SER A 88 -16.90 -0.76 15.27
N ILE A 89 -17.29 -1.30 16.42
CA ILE A 89 -17.06 -2.68 16.82
C ILE A 89 -18.39 -3.46 16.64
N PRO A 90 -18.44 -4.54 15.87
CA PRO A 90 -19.63 -5.37 15.68
C PRO A 90 -20.16 -5.91 17.01
N GLY A 91 -21.48 -5.90 17.18
CA GLY A 91 -22.14 -6.44 18.38
C GLY A 91 -21.95 -5.58 19.64
N SER A 92 -21.36 -4.39 19.52
CA SER A 92 -21.15 -3.45 20.63
C SER A 92 -21.69 -2.07 20.28
N ASN A 93 -22.22 -1.37 21.28
CA ASN A 93 -22.54 0.06 21.17
C ASN A 93 -21.29 0.95 21.35
N ALA A 94 -20.16 0.37 21.78
CA ALA A 94 -18.91 1.08 21.93
C ALA A 94 -18.23 1.37 20.58
N LYS A 95 -17.53 2.51 20.54
CA LYS A 95 -16.78 3.00 19.39
C LYS A 95 -15.34 3.28 19.78
N LEU A 96 -14.43 3.07 18.85
CA LEU A 96 -13.05 3.53 18.98
C LEU A 96 -12.95 4.87 18.26
N ILE A 97 -12.65 5.92 19.00
CA ILE A 97 -12.49 7.28 18.50
C ILE A 97 -11.02 7.62 18.58
N GLY A 98 -10.40 7.97 17.46
CA GLY A 98 -8.97 8.25 17.40
C GLY A 98 -8.64 9.47 16.57
N ASN A 99 -7.41 9.95 16.74
CA ASN A 99 -6.79 10.94 15.88
C ASN A 99 -5.59 10.31 15.19
N ILE A 100 -5.54 10.43 13.87
CA ILE A 100 -4.40 10.07 13.04
C ILE A 100 -3.30 11.12 13.28
N GLY A 101 -2.10 10.66 13.59
CA GLY A 101 -0.93 11.50 13.75
C GLY A 101 -0.56 12.22 12.46
N MET A 102 0.23 13.28 12.57
CA MET A 102 0.72 14.03 11.40
C MET A 102 1.56 13.17 10.46
N ASP A 103 2.12 12.06 10.95
CA ASP A 103 2.83 11.06 10.15
C ASP A 103 1.92 10.25 9.21
N GLY A 104 0.60 10.34 9.39
CA GLY A 104 -0.39 9.53 8.67
C GLY A 104 -0.30 8.03 8.97
N ARG A 105 0.46 7.64 10.01
CA ARG A 105 0.88 6.26 10.29
C ARG A 105 0.66 5.83 11.73
N SER A 106 0.33 6.76 12.59
CA SER A 106 -0.08 6.49 13.96
C SER A 106 -1.52 6.92 14.15
N ILE A 107 -2.23 6.21 15.02
CA ILE A 107 -3.54 6.59 15.53
C ILE A 107 -3.49 6.41 17.02
N ARG A 108 -3.98 7.42 17.74
CA ARG A 108 -4.19 7.33 19.18
C ARG A 108 -5.62 7.72 19.50
N GLY A 109 -6.25 6.96 20.37
CA GLY A 109 -7.66 7.16 20.65
C GLY A 109 -8.12 6.61 21.98
N THR A 110 -9.41 6.80 22.20
CA THR A 110 -10.16 6.31 23.34
C THR A 110 -11.32 5.44 22.86
N MET A 111 -11.86 4.63 23.76
CA MET A 111 -13.13 3.95 23.55
C MET A 111 -14.27 4.78 24.15
N ASP A 112 -15.42 4.83 23.48
CA ASP A 112 -16.62 5.54 23.90
C ASP A 112 -17.85 4.63 23.79
N PRO A 113 -18.61 4.37 24.88
CA PRO A 113 -18.37 4.86 26.24
C PRO A 113 -17.19 4.14 26.92
N CYS A 114 -16.43 4.89 27.71
CA CYS A 114 -15.48 4.31 28.66
C CYS A 114 -16.13 4.28 30.06
N PRO A 115 -16.13 3.13 30.76
CA PRO A 115 -16.68 3.04 32.11
C PRO A 115 -16.07 4.05 33.09
N ALA A 116 -16.89 4.59 33.99
CA ALA A 116 -16.45 5.53 35.01
C ALA A 116 -15.34 4.92 35.89
N GLY A 117 -14.30 5.70 36.18
CA GLY A 117 -13.15 5.25 36.97
C GLY A 117 -12.16 4.35 36.22
N SER A 118 -12.32 4.15 34.90
CA SER A 118 -11.41 3.36 34.07
C SER A 118 -10.63 4.22 33.08
N THR A 119 -9.49 3.72 32.63
CA THR A 119 -8.78 4.24 31.46
C THR A 119 -9.05 3.32 30.26
N CYS A 120 -9.68 3.85 29.22
CA CYS A 120 -9.95 3.12 27.98
C CYS A 120 -9.24 3.81 26.83
N GLY A 121 -8.16 3.23 26.35
CA GLY A 121 -7.40 3.79 25.26
C GLY A 121 -6.91 2.74 24.28
N TRP A 122 -6.49 3.23 23.14
CA TRP A 122 -5.89 2.40 22.12
C TRP A 122 -4.89 3.19 21.30
N THR A 123 -3.91 2.47 20.77
CA THR A 123 -3.00 2.94 19.75
C THR A 123 -3.01 1.98 18.59
N ALA A 124 -2.95 2.52 17.37
CA ALA A 124 -2.65 1.76 16.18
C ALA A 124 -1.45 2.42 15.50
N GLN A 125 -0.49 1.61 15.11
CA GLN A 125 0.62 2.05 14.27
C GLN A 125 0.62 1.19 13.03
N THR A 126 0.74 1.80 11.85
CA THR A 126 0.82 1.01 10.62
C THR A 126 1.96 0.04 10.79
N ASP A 127 1.75 -1.24 10.47
CA ASP A 127 2.85 -2.21 10.41
C ASP A 127 3.70 -2.01 9.13
N MET A 128 3.74 -0.78 8.61
CA MET A 128 4.86 -0.31 7.81
C MET A 128 6.06 -0.19 8.75
N GLU A 129 6.62 -1.33 9.14
CA GLU A 129 7.97 -1.43 9.66
C GLU A 129 8.87 -0.57 8.74
N PRO A 130 9.59 0.45 9.24
CA PRO A 130 10.66 1.01 8.43
C PRO A 130 11.69 -0.11 8.31
N PRO A 131 12.01 -0.63 7.12
CA PRO A 131 13.08 -1.60 7.02
C PRO A 131 14.32 -0.98 7.68
N LYS A 132 15.03 -1.71 8.56
CA LYS A 132 16.39 -1.30 8.96
C LYS A 132 17.28 -1.08 7.72
N ALA A 133 16.91 -1.68 6.58
CA ALA A 133 17.46 -1.43 5.26
C ALA A 133 17.05 -0.07 4.63
N GLU A 134 15.95 0.56 5.02
CA GLU A 134 15.42 1.82 4.48
C GLU A 134 16.14 3.05 5.04
N VAL A 135 16.58 3.02 6.30
CA VAL A 135 17.42 4.09 6.86
C VAL A 135 18.80 4.08 6.18
N ALA A 136 19.34 2.89 5.91
CA ALA A 136 20.53 2.73 5.07
C ALA A 136 20.27 3.07 3.57
N ARG A 137 19.07 2.79 3.04
CA ARG A 137 18.70 3.11 1.64
C ARG A 137 18.32 4.56 1.40
N LYS A 138 17.76 5.28 2.36
CA LYS A 138 17.50 6.72 2.23
C LYS A 138 18.80 7.51 2.23
N ALA A 139 19.84 7.02 2.91
CA ALA A 139 21.20 7.53 2.75
C ALA A 139 21.78 7.23 1.35
N ALA A 140 21.35 6.14 0.69
CA ALA A 140 21.74 5.80 -0.69
C ALA A 140 20.85 6.44 -1.79
N ALA A 141 19.63 6.87 -1.47
CA ALA A 141 18.63 7.38 -2.42
C ALA A 141 18.84 8.86 -2.83
N THR A 142 19.90 9.51 -2.36
CA THR A 142 20.28 10.87 -2.79
C THR A 142 21.10 10.86 -4.09
N ARG A 143 21.53 9.68 -4.57
CA ARG A 143 22.20 9.52 -5.87
C ARG A 143 21.22 8.94 -6.91
N PRO A 144 21.20 9.44 -8.15
CA PRO A 144 20.48 8.79 -9.25
C PRO A 144 20.91 7.32 -9.39
N LEU A 145 19.93 6.42 -9.53
CA LEU A 145 20.18 5.01 -9.81
C LEU A 145 20.80 4.89 -11.22
N SER A 146 21.93 4.22 -11.36
CA SER A 146 22.54 3.93 -12.66
C SER A 146 22.33 2.48 -13.07
N MET A 147 22.63 2.15 -14.33
CA MET A 147 22.60 0.77 -14.82
C MET A 147 23.54 -0.15 -14.03
N ASP A 148 24.67 0.38 -13.54
CA ASP A 148 25.64 -0.38 -12.76
C ASP A 148 25.09 -0.82 -11.39
N ASP A 149 24.10 -0.11 -10.87
CA ASP A 149 23.48 -0.42 -9.58
C ASP A 149 22.55 -1.64 -9.65
N LEU A 150 22.16 -2.07 -10.86
CA LEU A 150 21.19 -3.15 -11.03
C LEU A 150 21.79 -4.55 -10.88
N GLY A 151 23.12 -4.68 -10.79
CA GLY A 151 23.79 -5.99 -10.75
C GLY A 151 23.77 -6.72 -12.10
N THR A 152 24.47 -7.86 -12.18
CA THR A 152 24.68 -8.58 -13.46
C THR A 152 23.91 -9.89 -13.59
N ASN A 153 23.47 -10.49 -12.48
CA ASN A 153 22.75 -11.76 -12.45
C ASN A 153 21.43 -11.60 -11.70
N TRP A 154 20.32 -11.98 -12.33
CA TRP A 154 19.00 -11.93 -11.73
C TRP A 154 18.33 -13.30 -11.77
N ARG A 155 17.61 -13.63 -10.70
CA ARG A 155 16.60 -14.68 -10.67
C ARG A 155 15.27 -14.07 -11.08
N VAL A 156 14.55 -14.73 -11.99
CA VAL A 156 13.35 -14.17 -12.60
C VAL A 156 12.20 -15.15 -12.48
N HIS A 157 11.04 -14.61 -12.12
CA HIS A 157 9.74 -15.25 -12.18
C HIS A 157 8.87 -14.46 -13.15
N ASP A 158 8.49 -15.09 -14.27
CA ASP A 158 7.76 -14.47 -15.37
C ASP A 158 6.46 -15.24 -15.62
N PHE A 159 5.34 -14.56 -15.37
CA PHE A 159 3.98 -15.06 -15.59
C PHE A 159 3.22 -14.13 -16.54
N THR A 160 3.95 -13.45 -17.43
CA THR A 160 3.37 -12.52 -18.42
C THR A 160 2.52 -13.20 -19.49
N ASN A 161 2.59 -14.54 -19.57
CA ASN A 161 1.80 -15.37 -20.47
C ASN A 161 0.85 -16.22 -19.65
N GLU A 162 -0.45 -16.03 -19.87
CA GLU A 162 -1.48 -16.82 -19.19
C GLU A 162 -1.26 -18.32 -19.42
N GLY A 163 -1.31 -19.10 -18.35
CA GLY A 163 -1.05 -20.54 -18.38
C GLY A 163 0.44 -20.95 -18.33
N TYR A 164 1.37 -19.98 -18.32
CA TYR A 164 2.80 -20.25 -18.20
C TYR A 164 3.39 -19.60 -16.95
N ASP A 165 4.19 -20.39 -16.23
CA ASP A 165 4.86 -20.02 -15.00
C ASP A 165 6.36 -20.26 -15.20
N TYR A 166 7.07 -19.25 -15.72
CA TYR A 166 8.48 -19.36 -16.07
C TYR A 166 9.36 -18.93 -14.91
N TYR A 167 10.31 -19.77 -14.55
CA TYR A 167 11.39 -19.43 -13.62
C TYR A 167 12.72 -19.52 -14.33
N GLY A 168 13.62 -18.60 -14.03
CA GLY A 168 14.93 -18.65 -14.65
C GLY A 168 15.89 -17.59 -14.20
N THR A 169 16.84 -17.30 -15.07
CA THR A 169 17.87 -16.31 -14.82
C THR A 169 17.97 -15.34 -15.97
N TRP A 170 18.20 -14.07 -15.63
CA TRP A 170 18.64 -13.06 -16.58
C TRP A 170 20.08 -12.66 -16.27
N LYS A 171 20.85 -12.38 -17.31
CA LYS A 171 22.22 -11.88 -17.21
C LYS A 171 22.38 -10.63 -18.07
N LEU A 172 22.95 -9.58 -17.49
CA LEU A 172 23.42 -8.42 -18.28
C LEU A 172 24.84 -8.74 -18.72
N PRO A 173 25.10 -8.76 -20.03
CA PRO A 173 26.44 -8.93 -20.54
C PRO A 173 27.20 -7.62 -20.32
N LYS A 174 27.88 -7.45 -19.18
CA LYS A 174 28.80 -6.33 -18.87
C LYS A 174 28.17 -4.90 -18.90
N PRO A 175 28.82 -3.91 -18.27
CA PRO A 175 28.42 -2.51 -18.41
C PRO A 175 28.51 -2.04 -19.86
N GLY A 176 27.47 -1.37 -20.37
CA GLY A 176 27.44 -0.78 -21.72
C GLY A 176 26.81 -1.62 -22.82
N PHE A 177 26.17 -2.76 -22.50
CA PHE A 177 25.42 -3.55 -23.47
C PHE A 177 23.91 -3.40 -23.29
N ASP A 178 23.21 -3.34 -24.43
CA ASP A 178 21.76 -3.17 -24.51
C ASP A 178 21.02 -4.51 -24.55
N ALA A 179 21.56 -5.58 -23.94
CA ALA A 179 20.95 -6.91 -24.02
C ALA A 179 20.79 -7.56 -22.65
N ILE A 180 19.75 -8.35 -22.47
CA ILE A 180 19.57 -9.24 -21.33
C ILE A 180 19.52 -10.66 -21.86
N GLU A 181 20.50 -11.49 -21.52
CA GLU A 181 20.43 -12.93 -21.81
C GLU A 181 19.50 -13.60 -20.82
N PHE A 182 18.52 -14.38 -21.29
CA PHE A 182 17.61 -15.12 -20.43
C PHE A 182 17.73 -16.63 -20.63
N SER A 183 17.50 -17.37 -19.55
CA SER A 183 17.30 -18.81 -19.56
C SER A 183 16.12 -19.12 -18.64
N TYR A 184 15.00 -19.54 -19.22
CA TYR A 184 13.78 -19.89 -18.53
C TYR A 184 13.50 -21.38 -18.55
N LYS A 185 12.83 -21.85 -17.51
CA LYS A 185 12.22 -23.17 -17.41
C LYS A 185 10.74 -22.97 -17.12
N ASN A 186 9.88 -23.53 -17.97
CA ASN A 186 8.45 -23.58 -17.70
C ASN A 186 8.19 -24.60 -16.59
N LYS A 187 7.43 -24.22 -15.57
CA LYS A 187 7.14 -25.08 -14.44
C LYS A 187 6.18 -26.23 -14.77
N SER A 188 5.28 -26.06 -15.74
CA SER A 188 4.27 -27.08 -16.05
C SER A 188 4.84 -28.29 -16.79
N ASP A 189 5.72 -28.07 -17.77
CA ASP A 189 6.26 -29.11 -18.65
C ASP A 189 7.80 -29.26 -18.55
N GLY A 190 8.47 -28.38 -17.80
CA GLY A 190 9.92 -28.39 -17.67
C GLY A 190 10.69 -27.89 -18.90
N ALA A 191 10.00 -27.43 -19.95
CA ALA A 191 10.60 -26.96 -21.18
C ALA A 191 11.54 -25.77 -20.90
N VAL A 192 12.70 -25.77 -21.54
CA VAL A 192 13.73 -24.75 -21.37
C VAL A 192 13.75 -23.83 -22.58
N ALA A 193 13.69 -22.52 -22.34
CA ALA A 193 13.83 -21.49 -23.37
C ALA A 193 15.02 -20.60 -23.06
N LYS A 194 15.82 -20.28 -24.08
CA LYS A 194 16.96 -19.35 -23.98
C LYS A 194 16.87 -18.31 -25.07
N GLY A 195 17.38 -17.12 -24.80
CA GLY A 195 17.43 -16.04 -25.78
C GLY A 195 17.93 -14.75 -25.18
N SER A 196 17.64 -13.64 -25.86
CA SER A 196 17.97 -12.31 -25.38
C SER A 196 16.80 -11.32 -25.51
N PHE A 197 16.74 -10.36 -24.60
CA PHE A 197 15.93 -9.15 -24.72
C PHE A 197 16.82 -7.96 -25.00
N VAL A 198 16.25 -6.90 -25.58
CA VAL A 198 16.96 -5.60 -25.70
C VAL A 198 16.62 -4.75 -24.50
N LEU A 199 17.63 -4.20 -23.85
CA LEU A 199 17.52 -3.36 -22.68
C LEU A 199 17.47 -1.89 -23.10
N GLY A 200 16.39 -1.21 -22.73
CA GLY A 200 16.26 0.23 -22.90
C GLY A 200 16.93 1.01 -21.76
N PRO A 201 17.04 2.34 -21.89
CA PRO A 201 17.65 3.17 -20.86
C PRO A 201 16.84 3.15 -19.56
N LEU A 202 17.55 3.22 -18.43
CA LEU A 202 16.96 3.43 -17.12
C LEU A 202 16.55 4.90 -16.97
N SER A 203 15.26 5.17 -16.76
CA SER A 203 14.75 6.51 -16.48
C SER A 203 14.27 6.58 -15.03
N GLY A 204 15.07 7.21 -14.17
CA GLY A 204 14.85 7.22 -12.73
C GLY A 204 14.93 5.80 -12.15
N ARG A 205 13.78 5.16 -11.93
CA ARG A 205 13.68 3.76 -11.47
C ARG A 205 12.92 2.86 -12.45
N VAL A 206 12.59 3.37 -13.63
CA VAL A 206 11.82 2.63 -14.63
C VAL A 206 12.76 2.06 -15.68
N LEU A 207 12.65 0.75 -15.88
CA LEU A 207 13.38 -0.01 -16.88
C LEU A 207 12.43 -0.43 -18.00
N LEU A 208 12.86 -0.26 -19.25
CA LEU A 208 12.15 -0.76 -20.42
C LEU A 208 12.95 -1.90 -21.03
N ILE A 209 12.27 -3.00 -21.35
CA ILE A 209 12.89 -4.20 -21.94
C ILE A 209 12.08 -4.55 -23.18
N PHE A 210 12.71 -4.66 -24.34
CA PHE A 210 12.04 -5.06 -25.58
C PHE A 210 12.19 -6.56 -25.81
N HIS A 211 11.06 -7.25 -25.86
CA HIS A 211 10.97 -8.67 -26.13
C HIS A 211 10.93 -8.90 -27.64
N GLN A 212 12.07 -9.29 -28.23
CA GLN A 212 12.22 -9.44 -29.69
C GLN A 212 11.20 -10.42 -30.29
N GLY A 213 11.03 -11.62 -29.71
CA GLY A 213 10.10 -12.63 -30.21
C GLY A 213 8.62 -12.21 -30.20
N ARG A 214 8.23 -11.25 -29.35
CA ARG A 214 6.86 -10.71 -29.28
C ARG A 214 6.71 -9.35 -29.95
N ARG A 215 7.83 -8.67 -30.25
CA ARG A 215 7.88 -7.31 -30.77
C ARG A 215 7.10 -6.32 -29.88
N LYS A 216 7.27 -6.43 -28.56
CA LYS A 216 6.58 -5.62 -27.54
C LYS A 216 7.51 -5.32 -26.36
N TYR A 217 7.14 -4.36 -25.52
CA TYR A 217 7.92 -4.02 -24.33
C TYR A 217 7.40 -4.67 -23.05
N MET A 218 8.32 -4.84 -22.11
CA MET A 218 8.10 -5.11 -20.71
C MET A 218 8.61 -3.90 -19.94
N ARG A 219 7.77 -3.36 -19.05
CA ARG A 219 8.12 -2.23 -18.20
C ARG A 219 8.31 -2.71 -16.78
N GLY A 220 9.50 -2.50 -16.23
CA GLY A 220 9.86 -2.80 -14.86
C GLY A 220 10.07 -1.53 -14.04
N THR A 221 9.81 -1.61 -12.74
CA THR A 221 10.20 -0.57 -11.77
C THR A 221 11.12 -1.20 -10.74
N VAL A 222 12.31 -0.62 -10.58
CA VAL A 222 13.25 -0.98 -9.52
C VAL A 222 12.61 -0.61 -8.19
N GLN A 223 12.41 -1.60 -7.35
CA GLN A 223 11.75 -1.44 -6.07
C GLN A 223 12.58 -0.55 -5.15
N ALA A 224 12.00 -0.13 -4.03
CA ALA A 224 12.71 0.58 -2.98
C ALA A 224 14.00 -0.15 -2.59
N ASP A 225 14.00 -1.47 -2.79
CA ASP A 225 15.06 -2.34 -2.36
C ASP A 225 16.38 -2.25 -3.17
N GLY A 226 16.32 -1.65 -4.36
CA GLY A 226 17.46 -1.54 -5.28
C GLY A 226 17.94 -2.88 -5.84
N LYS A 227 17.29 -4.00 -5.50
CA LYS A 227 17.70 -5.37 -5.86
C LYS A 227 16.58 -6.15 -6.54
N THR A 228 15.36 -5.65 -6.48
CA THR A 228 14.18 -6.27 -7.07
C THR A 228 13.61 -5.31 -8.12
N ILE A 229 13.21 -5.87 -9.24
CA ILE A 229 12.48 -5.19 -10.30
C ILE A 229 11.16 -5.92 -10.47
N LYS A 230 10.05 -5.18 -10.36
CA LYS A 230 8.72 -5.73 -10.65
C LYS A 230 8.15 -5.03 -11.86
N GLY A 231 7.52 -5.77 -12.73
CA GLY A 231 7.02 -5.21 -13.97
C GLY A 231 5.83 -5.90 -14.55
N THR A 232 5.36 -5.32 -15.64
CA THR A 232 4.26 -5.81 -16.45
C THR A 232 4.69 -5.79 -17.91
N ALA A 233 4.20 -6.74 -18.70
CA ALA A 233 4.37 -6.71 -20.13
C ALA A 233 3.27 -5.88 -20.80
N ASP A 234 3.57 -5.16 -21.88
CA ASP A 234 2.57 -4.35 -22.59
C ASP A 234 1.43 -5.19 -23.18
N TRP A 235 1.68 -6.48 -23.40
CA TRP A 235 0.66 -7.43 -23.87
C TRP A 235 -0.16 -8.04 -22.73
N CYS A 236 0.18 -7.77 -21.48
CA CYS A 236 -0.61 -8.21 -20.33
C CYS A 236 -1.85 -7.34 -20.19
N ARG A 237 -3.03 -7.94 -20.40
CA ARG A 237 -4.32 -7.25 -20.25
C ARG A 237 -4.77 -7.10 -18.80
N ASN A 238 -4.24 -7.92 -17.88
CA ASN A 238 -4.56 -7.87 -16.45
C ASN A 238 -3.28 -7.81 -15.60
N PRO A 239 -2.81 -6.60 -15.24
CA PRO A 239 -1.56 -6.39 -14.49
C PRO A 239 -1.48 -7.17 -13.17
N THR A 240 -2.63 -7.49 -12.58
CA THR A 240 -2.76 -8.25 -11.33
C THR A 240 -2.50 -9.76 -11.51
N LEU A 241 -2.59 -10.27 -12.74
CA LEU A 241 -2.49 -11.70 -13.06
C LEU A 241 -1.32 -12.04 -13.99
N CYS A 242 -0.73 -11.06 -14.71
CA CYS A 242 0.36 -11.31 -15.66
C CYS A 242 1.53 -10.30 -15.53
N GLY A 243 2.30 -10.45 -14.47
CA GLY A 243 3.50 -9.67 -14.18
C GLY A 243 4.78 -10.48 -14.30
N TRP A 244 5.88 -9.84 -13.92
CA TRP A 244 7.16 -10.49 -13.73
C TRP A 244 7.91 -9.83 -12.58
N GLU A 245 8.78 -10.60 -11.95
CA GLU A 245 9.66 -10.17 -10.87
C GLU A 245 11.08 -10.68 -11.14
N ALA A 246 12.06 -9.80 -11.05
CA ALA A 246 13.47 -10.12 -11.15
C ALA A 246 14.21 -9.65 -9.89
N THR A 247 15.03 -10.51 -9.29
CA THR A 247 15.80 -10.20 -8.07
C THR A 247 17.28 -10.50 -8.30
N VAL A 248 18.15 -9.56 -7.92
CA VAL A 248 19.61 -9.72 -7.98
C VAL A 248 20.06 -10.91 -7.14
N VAL A 249 20.85 -11.77 -7.76
CA VAL A 249 21.55 -12.87 -7.12
C VAL A 249 23.01 -12.47 -7.02
N ASN A 250 23.45 -12.18 -5.80
CA ASN A 250 24.86 -12.00 -5.48
C ASN A 250 25.55 -13.36 -5.38
#